data_AF-Q10WI8-F1
#
_entry.id   AF-Q10WI8-F1
#
_cell.length_a   1.000
_cell.length_b   1.000
_cell.length_c   1.000
_cell.angle_alpha   90.00
_cell.angle_beta   90.00
_cell.angle_gamma   90.00
#
_symmetry.space_group_name_H-M   'P 1'
#
loop_
_entity.id
_entity.type
_entity.pdbx_description
1 polymer ?
#
loop_
_entity_poly.entity_id
_entity_poly.type
_entity_poly.pdbx_seq_one_letter_code
_entity_poly.pdbx_strand_id
1 'polypeptide(L)'
;MEKNNKIRQSLTISITVILNILLSSPAQAESFENLLKTSLTPAEVEIHNIMGDEKASELARDACKSFEKGTSVEQVASQAAISLLQLNFTQEQLKTAAHYTGKVIAKGVNSFCPKHNLKLQELKL
;
A
#
# COMPACT_ATOMS: atom_id res chain seq x y z
N MET A 1 13.98 3.44 53.10
CA MET A 1 14.15 4.67 52.28
C MET A 1 15.42 4.44 51.46
N GLU A 2 15.50 4.54 50.15
CA GLU A 2 14.70 5.25 49.16
C GLU A 2 14.92 4.60 47.78
N LYS A 3 13.90 4.67 46.93
CA LYS A 3 13.74 3.99 45.64
C LYS A 3 14.54 4.72 44.55
N ASN A 4 15.52 4.07 43.91
CA ASN A 4 16.12 4.59 42.68
C ASN A 4 16.40 3.45 41.69
N ASN A 5 15.36 2.84 41.14
CA ASN A 5 15.53 1.92 40.00
C ASN A 5 14.30 1.85 39.08
N LYS A 6 13.68 3.00 38.76
CA LYS A 6 12.48 3.05 37.91
C LYS A 6 12.52 4.08 36.78
N ILE A 7 13.70 4.61 36.43
CA ILE A 7 13.81 5.65 35.39
C ILE A 7 14.38 5.10 34.06
N ARG A 8 14.97 3.90 34.04
CA ARG A 8 15.54 3.32 32.80
C ARG A 8 14.55 2.59 31.89
N GLN A 9 13.32 2.30 32.34
CA GLN A 9 12.36 1.51 31.56
C GLN A 9 11.35 2.34 30.75
N SER A 10 11.33 3.67 30.90
CA SER A 10 10.31 4.50 30.25
C SER A 10 10.76 5.21 28.97
N LEU A 11 12.03 5.07 28.55
CA LEU A 11 12.58 5.84 27.42
C LEU A 11 12.74 5.03 26.12
N THR A 12 12.46 3.73 26.13
CA THR A 12 12.65 2.86 24.96
C THR A 12 11.40 2.70 24.09
N ILE A 13 10.23 3.13 24.55
CA ILE A 13 8.95 2.91 23.83
C ILE A 13 8.63 4.07 22.87
N SER A 14 9.29 5.23 22.98
CA SER A 14 8.99 6.40 22.12
C SER A 14 9.74 6.45 20.79
N ILE A 15 10.82 5.68 20.60
CA ILE A 15 11.65 5.80 19.37
C ILE A 15 11.12 4.94 18.22
N THR A 16 10.42 3.83 18.51
CA THR A 16 9.88 2.95 17.46
C THR A 16 8.65 3.53 16.74
N VAL A 17 7.91 4.44 17.38
CA VAL A 17 6.73 5.08 16.79
C VAL A 17 7.13 6.18 15.79
N ILE A 18 8.20 6.93 16.08
CA ILE A 18 8.66 8.03 15.22
C ILE A 18 9.27 7.49 13.90
N LEU A 19 9.90 6.31 13.95
CA LEU A 19 10.58 5.74 12.77
C LEU A 19 9.62 5.25 11.67
N ASN A 20 8.38 4.88 12.02
CA ASN A 20 7.37 4.47 11.03
C ASN A 20 6.64 5.64 10.37
N ILE A 21 6.61 6.82 11.00
CA ILE A 21 5.93 8.01 10.43
C ILE A 21 6.81 8.68 9.35
N LEU A 22 8.14 8.54 9.44
CA LEU A 22 9.09 9.15 8.51
C LEU A 22 9.27 8.39 7.17
N LEU A 23 8.78 7.16 7.05
CA LEU A 23 8.89 6.36 5.82
C LEU A 23 7.82 6.73 4.77
N SER A 24 6.92 7.65 5.13
CA SER A 24 5.81 8.11 4.30
C SER A 24 5.94 9.61 4.07
N SER A 25 7.05 10.07 3.47
CA SER A 25 7.17 11.50 3.17
C SER A 25 5.92 11.96 2.40
N PRO A 26 5.26 13.05 2.81
CA PRO A 26 4.01 13.50 2.19
C PRO A 26 4.18 13.69 0.67
N ALA A 27 5.39 14.07 0.23
CA ALA A 27 5.75 14.17 -1.18
C ALA A 27 5.65 12.84 -1.96
N GLN A 28 5.98 11.69 -1.35
CA GLN A 28 5.83 10.38 -1.99
C GLN A 28 4.36 9.95 -2.08
N ALA A 29 3.56 10.27 -1.07
CA ALA A 29 2.12 9.99 -1.09
C ALA A 29 1.42 10.82 -2.17
N GLU A 30 1.73 12.11 -2.25
CA GLU A 30 1.22 13.02 -3.28
C GLU A 30 1.68 12.59 -4.69
N SER A 31 2.94 12.20 -4.84
CA SER A 31 3.45 11.64 -6.10
C SER A 31 2.73 10.35 -6.50
N PHE A 32 2.48 9.44 -5.56
CA PHE A 32 1.75 8.21 -5.81
C PHE A 32 0.32 8.50 -6.28
N GLU A 33 -0.38 9.36 -5.56
CA GLU A 33 -1.78 9.71 -5.84
C GLU A 33 -1.92 10.33 -7.25
N ASN A 34 -1.04 11.28 -7.59
CA ASN A 34 -1.00 11.89 -8.91
C ASN A 34 -0.70 10.86 -10.02
N LEU A 35 0.27 9.96 -9.80
CA LEU A 35 0.62 8.90 -10.75
C LEU A 35 -0.50 7.86 -10.91
N LEU A 36 -1.26 7.61 -9.84
CA LEU A 36 -2.41 6.72 -9.86
C LEU A 36 -3.53 7.36 -10.66
N LYS A 37 -4.01 8.54 -10.24
CA LYS A 37 -5.17 9.25 -10.82
C LYS A 37 -5.01 9.49 -12.33
N THR A 38 -3.82 9.88 -12.78
CA THR A 38 -3.54 10.09 -14.21
C THR A 38 -3.56 8.82 -15.06
N SER A 39 -3.49 7.64 -14.43
CA SER A 39 -3.48 6.34 -15.13
C SER A 39 -4.83 5.63 -15.14
N LEU A 40 -5.84 6.18 -14.45
CA LEU A 40 -7.15 5.56 -14.31
C LEU A 40 -8.05 5.86 -15.52
N THR A 41 -8.78 4.84 -15.95
CA THR A 41 -9.94 4.98 -16.84
C THR A 41 -11.16 5.48 -16.07
N PRO A 42 -12.20 6.00 -16.73
CA PRO A 42 -13.42 6.45 -16.05
C PRO A 42 -14.03 5.39 -15.11
N ALA A 43 -14.09 4.14 -15.55
CA ALA A 43 -14.61 3.05 -14.72
C ALA A 43 -13.72 2.76 -13.50
N GLU A 44 -12.39 2.88 -13.63
CA GLU A 44 -11.46 2.72 -12.49
C GLU A 44 -11.49 3.91 -11.54
N VAL A 45 -11.84 5.11 -12.01
CA VAL A 45 -12.09 6.29 -11.15
C VAL A 45 -13.28 6.03 -10.22
N GLU A 46 -14.34 5.38 -10.70
CA GLU A 46 -15.47 4.99 -9.85
C GLU A 46 -15.04 4.02 -8.73
N ILE A 47 -14.23 3.01 -9.06
CA ILE A 47 -13.65 2.10 -8.07
C ILE A 47 -12.77 2.86 -7.07
N HIS A 48 -11.93 3.78 -7.57
CA HIS A 48 -11.08 4.61 -6.74
C HIS A 48 -11.88 5.49 -5.78
N ASN A 49 -12.99 6.07 -6.22
CA ASN A 49 -13.89 6.86 -5.37
C ASN A 49 -14.55 6.02 -4.26
N ILE A 50 -14.81 4.74 -4.51
CA ILE A 50 -15.33 3.81 -3.50
C ILE A 50 -14.23 3.40 -2.52
N MET A 51 -13.03 3.11 -3.01
CA MET A 51 -11.90 2.67 -2.20
C MET A 51 -11.33 3.82 -1.34
N GLY A 52 -11.21 5.02 -1.91
CA GLY A 52 -10.59 6.19 -1.31
C GLY A 52 -9.05 6.22 -1.40
N ASP A 53 -8.49 7.42 -1.32
CA ASP A 53 -7.04 7.69 -1.42
C ASP A 53 -6.24 6.96 -0.32
N GLU A 54 -6.77 6.93 0.91
CA GLU A 54 -6.11 6.29 2.05
C GLU A 54 -5.97 4.78 1.82
N LYS A 55 -7.04 4.11 1.41
CA LYS A 55 -7.02 2.66 1.20
C LYS A 55 -6.17 2.25 0.00
N ALA A 56 -6.16 3.07 -1.05
CA ALA A 56 -5.25 2.90 -2.19
C ALA A 56 -3.79 3.01 -1.75
N SER A 57 -3.47 4.00 -0.91
CA SER A 57 -2.13 4.20 -0.37
C SER A 57 -1.71 3.08 0.58
N GLU A 58 -2.63 2.60 1.43
CA GLU A 58 -2.41 1.44 2.31
C GLU A 58 -2.08 0.20 1.48
N LEU A 59 -2.90 -0.11 0.48
CA LEU A 59 -2.69 -1.26 -0.42
C LEU A 59 -1.33 -1.19 -1.14
N ALA A 60 -0.96 -0.02 -1.65
CA ALA A 60 0.34 0.22 -2.28
C ALA A 60 1.51 -0.04 -1.33
N ARG A 61 1.42 0.44 -0.08
CA ARG A 61 2.45 0.25 0.95
C ARG A 61 2.54 -1.21 1.40
N ASP A 62 1.40 -1.88 1.54
CA ASP A 62 1.36 -3.27 1.96
C ASP A 62 1.89 -4.22 0.89
N ALA A 63 1.70 -3.91 -0.39
CA ALA A 63 2.38 -4.59 -1.48
C ALA A 63 3.90 -4.45 -1.36
N CYS A 64 4.40 -3.23 -1.13
CA CYS A 64 5.83 -2.99 -0.91
C CYS A 64 6.39 -3.80 0.28
N LYS A 65 5.72 -3.75 1.45
CA LYS A 65 6.13 -4.54 2.63
C LYS A 65 6.14 -6.04 2.34
N SER A 66 5.20 -6.53 1.56
CA SER A 66 5.13 -7.94 1.16
C SER A 66 6.32 -8.31 0.27
N PHE A 67 6.65 -7.47 -0.72
CA PHE A 67 7.81 -7.71 -1.57
C PHE A 67 9.15 -7.68 -0.82
N GLU A 68 9.26 -6.84 0.21
CA GLU A 68 10.42 -6.81 1.12
C GLU A 68 10.56 -8.09 1.94
N LYS A 69 9.43 -8.73 2.29
CA LYS A 69 9.39 -10.04 2.97
C LYS A 69 9.64 -11.22 2.03
N GLY A 70 9.87 -10.97 0.74
CA GLY A 70 10.08 -12.02 -0.25
C GLY A 70 8.79 -12.67 -0.77
N THR A 71 7.61 -12.12 -0.44
CA THR A 71 6.31 -12.57 -0.95
C THR A 71 6.29 -12.50 -2.48
N SER A 72 5.70 -13.51 -3.12
CA SER A 72 5.55 -13.55 -4.58
C SER A 72 4.45 -12.61 -5.04
N VAL A 73 4.44 -12.28 -6.33
CA VAL A 73 3.46 -11.34 -6.85
C VAL A 73 2.04 -11.92 -6.88
N GLU A 74 1.92 -13.24 -7.09
CA GLU A 74 0.65 -13.96 -7.03
C GLU A 74 0.03 -13.90 -5.63
N GLN A 75 0.87 -14.01 -4.59
CA GLN A 75 0.42 -13.90 -3.21
C GLN A 75 -0.05 -12.48 -2.88
N VAL A 76 0.68 -11.45 -3.36
CA VAL A 76 0.24 -10.05 -3.22
C VAL A 76 -1.07 -9.81 -3.96
N ALA A 77 -1.21 -10.32 -5.18
CA ALA A 77 -2.45 -10.21 -5.96
C ALA A 77 -3.63 -10.89 -5.26
N SER A 78 -3.41 -12.07 -4.67
CA SER A 78 -4.41 -12.79 -3.90
C SER A 78 -4.85 -12.01 -2.66
N GLN A 79 -3.91 -11.44 -1.91
CA GLN A 79 -4.18 -10.60 -0.74
C GLN A 79 -5.01 -9.37 -1.14
N ALA A 80 -4.64 -8.74 -2.26
CA ALA A 80 -5.34 -7.58 -2.78
C ALA A 80 -6.76 -7.92 -3.22
N ALA A 81 -6.97 -9.08 -3.86
CA ALA A 81 -8.29 -9.57 -4.22
C ALA A 81 -9.20 -9.76 -2.99
N ILE A 82 -8.66 -10.29 -1.88
CA ILE A 82 -9.40 -10.41 -0.62
C ILE A 82 -9.83 -9.03 -0.11
N SER A 83 -8.96 -8.02 -0.19
CA SER A 83 -9.32 -6.64 0.21
C SER A 83 -10.42 -6.04 -0.68
N LEU A 84 -10.51 -6.42 -1.96
CA LEU A 84 -11.61 -5.98 -2.83
C LEU A 84 -12.94 -6.64 -2.50
N LEU A 85 -12.94 -7.90 -2.06
CA LEU A 85 -14.16 -8.60 -1.65
C LEU A 85 -14.82 -7.92 -0.43
N GLN A 86 -14.05 -7.20 0.38
CA GLN A 86 -14.57 -6.43 1.50
C GLN A 86 -15.32 -5.15 1.07
N LEU A 87 -15.21 -4.74 -0.19
CA LEU A 87 -15.78 -3.49 -0.70
C LEU A 87 -17.17 -3.64 -1.36
N ASN A 88 -17.87 -4.77 -1.17
CA ASN A 88 -19.23 -5.01 -1.68
C ASN A 88 -19.44 -4.65 -3.17
N PHE A 89 -18.43 -4.92 -4.02
CA PHE A 89 -18.53 -4.67 -5.45
C PHE A 89 -19.54 -5.60 -6.13
N THR A 90 -20.19 -5.08 -7.17
CA THR A 90 -20.95 -5.90 -8.12
C THR A 90 -20.03 -6.78 -8.97
N GLN A 91 -20.56 -7.82 -9.61
CA GLN A 91 -19.78 -8.71 -10.49
C GLN A 91 -19.09 -7.96 -11.63
N GLU A 92 -19.75 -6.95 -12.21
CA GLU A 92 -19.16 -6.11 -13.26
C GLU A 92 -18.00 -5.25 -12.71
N GLN A 93 -18.16 -4.71 -11.49
CA GLN A 93 -17.13 -3.91 -10.84
C GLN A 93 -15.92 -4.74 -10.40
N LEU A 94 -16.07 -6.03 -10.11
CA LEU A 94 -14.95 -6.89 -9.68
C LEU A 94 -13.83 -6.95 -10.73
N LYS A 95 -14.19 -7.02 -12.03
CA LYS A 95 -13.19 -7.02 -13.10
C LYS A 95 -12.44 -5.69 -13.15
N THR A 96 -13.16 -4.58 -13.13
CA THR A 96 -12.58 -3.23 -13.11
C THR A 96 -11.72 -3.02 -11.86
N ALA A 97 -12.18 -3.52 -10.71
CA ALA A 97 -11.48 -3.43 -9.45
C ALA A 97 -10.17 -4.23 -9.45
N ALA A 98 -10.12 -5.39 -10.11
CA ALA A 98 -8.89 -6.14 -10.29
C ALA A 98 -7.85 -5.36 -11.12
N HIS A 99 -8.27 -4.77 -12.24
CA HIS A 99 -7.39 -3.91 -13.06
C HIS A 99 -6.89 -2.68 -12.29
N TYR A 100 -7.81 -1.97 -11.62
CA TYR A 100 -7.50 -0.84 -10.76
C TYR A 100 -6.47 -1.21 -9.67
N THR A 101 -6.67 -2.35 -9.00
CA THR A 101 -5.77 -2.85 -7.95
C THR A 101 -4.38 -3.15 -8.49
N GLY A 102 -4.28 -3.74 -9.69
CA GLY A 102 -3.01 -3.92 -10.37
C GLY A 102 -2.28 -2.60 -10.60
N LYS A 103 -3.00 -1.53 -10.98
CA LYS A 103 -2.43 -0.18 -11.13
C LYS A 103 -1.99 0.40 -9.80
N VAL A 104 -2.79 0.27 -8.73
CA VAL A 104 -2.42 0.70 -7.38
C VAL A 104 -1.11 0.06 -6.94
N ILE A 105 -0.97 -1.26 -7.11
CA ILE A 105 0.26 -1.97 -6.78
C ILE A 105 1.42 -1.47 -7.65
N ALA A 106 1.23 -1.36 -8.96
CA ALA A 106 2.30 -0.95 -9.88
C ALA A 106 2.81 0.47 -9.62
N LYS A 107 1.90 1.44 -9.44
CA LYS A 107 2.26 2.82 -9.11
C LYS A 107 2.82 2.92 -7.70
N GLY A 108 2.29 2.11 -6.77
CA GLY A 108 2.75 1.99 -5.40
C GLY A 108 4.19 1.53 -5.30
N VAL A 109 4.56 0.47 -6.02
CA VAL A 109 5.95 -0.02 -6.05
C VAL A 109 6.89 1.02 -6.63
N ASN A 110 6.52 1.68 -7.73
CA ASN A 110 7.34 2.73 -8.31
C ASN A 110 7.58 3.89 -7.32
N SER A 111 6.55 4.26 -6.56
CA SER A 111 6.60 5.40 -5.64
C SER A 111 7.27 5.09 -4.31
N PHE A 112 6.97 3.93 -3.71
CA PHE A 112 7.36 3.60 -2.34
C PHE A 112 8.49 2.57 -2.23
N CYS A 113 8.68 1.70 -3.23
CA CYS A 113 9.71 0.68 -3.20
C CYS A 113 10.29 0.34 -4.59
N PRO A 114 10.87 1.31 -5.32
CA PRO A 114 11.24 1.16 -6.73
C PRO A 114 12.24 0.03 -7.01
N LYS A 115 13.00 -0.40 -5.99
CA LYS A 115 13.86 -1.60 -6.03
C LYS A 115 13.10 -2.88 -6.41
N HIS A 116 11.78 -2.93 -6.22
CA HIS A 116 10.93 -4.07 -6.53
C HIS A 116 10.21 -3.96 -7.90
N ASN A 117 10.46 -2.93 -8.70
CA ASN A 117 9.87 -2.79 -10.04
C ASN A 117 10.15 -4.01 -10.94
N LEU A 118 11.29 -4.69 -10.77
CA LEU A 118 11.60 -5.91 -11.53
C LEU A 118 10.67 -7.07 -11.20
N LYS A 119 10.20 -7.19 -9.94
CA LYS A 119 9.21 -8.22 -9.57
C LYS A 119 7.88 -8.00 -10.30
N LEU A 120 7.51 -6.75 -10.57
CA LEU A 120 6.31 -6.44 -11.34
C LEU A 120 6.44 -6.76 -12.83
N GLN A 121 7.64 -7.01 -13.36
CA GLN A 121 7.79 -7.45 -14.75
C GLN A 121 7.45 -8.94 -14.93
N GLU A 122 7.38 -9.71 -13.85
CA GLU A 122 6.88 -11.09 -13.84
C GLU A 122 5.36 -11.14 -14.04
N LEU A 123 4.67 -10.02 -13.76
CA LEU A 123 3.23 -9.83 -13.89
C LEU A 123 2.77 -9.48 -15.31
N LYS A 124 3.58 -9.64 -16.37
CA LYS A 124 3.19 -9.32 -17.76
C LYS A 124 1.85 -9.98 -18.13
N LEU A 125 0.78 -9.21 -17.90
CA LEU A 125 -0.51 -9.23 -18.56
C LEU A 125 -0.33 -8.67 -19.96
#